data_AF-R4LPH5-F1
#
_entry.id   AF-R4LPH5-F1
#
_cell.length_a   1.000
_cell.length_b   1.000
_cell.length_c   1.000
_cell.angle_alpha   90.00
_cell.angle_beta   90.00
_cell.angle_gamma   90.00
#
_symmetry.space_group_name_H-M   'P 1'
#
loop_
_entity.id
_entity.type
_entity.pdbx_description
1 polymer ?
#
loop_
_entity_poly.entity_id
_entity_poly.type
_entity_poly.pdbx_seq_one_letter_code
_entity_poly.pdbx_strand_id
1 'polypeptide(L)'
;MNIALDMLAEIGPGLGRPLVDSVRGSTIGNLKELRPRSGRDIAVRVLFVFDPWSQAVLLVAGNKAGAWTRWYEVAVPEAEKAYEGWLTAEEERRQGA
;
A
#
# COMPACT_ATOMS: atom_id res chain seq x y z
N MET A 1 5.96 -12.62 13.34
CA MET A 1 6.60 -12.21 12.06
C MET A 1 5.49 -11.83 11.09
N ASN A 2 5.49 -10.62 10.54
CA ASN A 2 4.44 -10.16 9.62
C ASN A 2 4.71 -10.69 8.21
N ILE A 3 4.42 -11.98 7.98
CA ILE A 3 4.75 -12.76 6.77
C ILE A 3 4.48 -11.99 5.46
N ALA A 4 3.43 -11.18 5.40
CA ALA A 4 3.07 -10.45 4.19
C ALA A 4 4.07 -9.32 3.85
N LEU A 5 4.63 -8.63 4.84
CA LEU A 5 5.67 -7.62 4.60
C LEU A 5 7.00 -8.26 4.23
N ASP A 6 7.35 -9.36 4.89
CA ASP A 6 8.58 -10.10 4.58
C ASP A 6 8.54 -10.62 3.14
N MET A 7 7.41 -11.21 2.73
CA MET A 7 7.21 -11.65 1.35
C MET A 7 7.18 -10.48 0.35
N LEU A 8 6.66 -9.32 0.73
CA LEU A 8 6.69 -8.13 -0.13
C LEU A 8 8.13 -7.62 -0.33
N ALA A 9 8.94 -7.64 0.73
CA ALA A 9 10.34 -7.25 0.67
C ALA A 9 11.19 -8.24 -0.15
N GLU A 10 10.90 -9.54 -0.04
CA GLU A 10 11.63 -10.60 -0.75
C GLU A 10 11.23 -10.71 -2.23
N ILE A 11 9.93 -10.66 -2.53
CA ILE A 11 9.40 -10.92 -3.89
C ILE A 11 9.23 -9.62 -4.69
N GLY A 12 8.98 -8.49 -4.02
CA GLY A 12 8.81 -7.20 -4.67
C GLY A 12 7.57 -7.13 -5.59
N PRO A 13 7.64 -6.43 -6.74
CA PRO A 13 6.49 -6.20 -7.63
C PRO A 13 5.79 -7.45 -8.15
N GLY A 14 6.48 -8.60 -8.14
CA GLY A 14 5.91 -9.89 -8.54
C GLY A 14 4.94 -10.50 -7.53
N LEU A 15 4.85 -9.97 -6.31
CA LEU A 15 3.94 -10.49 -5.29
C LEU A 15 2.49 -10.21 -5.67
N GLY A 16 1.73 -11.28 -5.90
CA GLY A 16 0.33 -11.22 -6.32
C GLY A 16 -0.64 -11.79 -5.30
N ARG A 17 -1.80 -12.24 -5.80
CA ARG A 17 -2.82 -12.90 -4.98
C ARG A 17 -2.26 -14.20 -4.35
N PRO A 18 -2.69 -14.57 -3.12
CA PRO A 18 -3.76 -13.93 -2.34
C PRO A 18 -3.30 -12.72 -1.50
N LEU A 19 -2.00 -12.49 -1.35
CA LEU A 19 -1.46 -11.50 -0.41
C LEU A 19 -1.57 -10.06 -0.92
N VAL A 20 -1.57 -9.86 -2.24
CA VAL A 20 -1.67 -8.54 -2.86
C VAL A 20 -2.87 -8.48 -3.81
N ASP A 21 -3.50 -7.31 -3.90
CA ASP A 21 -4.44 -6.96 -4.98
C ASP A 21 -4.24 -5.54 -5.49
N SER A 22 -4.89 -5.24 -6.60
CA SER A 22 -5.00 -3.88 -7.11
C SER A 22 -6.22 -3.19 -6.51
N VAL A 23 -6.05 -1.92 -6.14
CA VAL A 23 -7.15 -1.04 -5.73
C VAL A 23 -7.72 -0.36 -6.97
N ARG A 24 -9.05 -0.27 -7.06
CA ARG A 24 -9.73 0.46 -8.14
C ARG A 24 -10.27 1.79 -7.64
N GLY A 25 -10.46 2.73 -8.57
CA GLY A 25 -11.02 4.05 -8.27
C GLY A 25 -10.01 5.06 -7.72
N SER A 26 -8.74 4.70 -7.63
CA SER A 26 -7.66 5.64 -7.35
C SER A 26 -7.15 6.29 -8.64
N THR A 27 -6.68 7.53 -8.53
CA THR A 27 -5.89 8.23 -9.55
C THR A 27 -4.50 7.62 -9.74
N ILE A 28 -3.99 6.90 -8.74
CA ILE A 28 -2.73 6.16 -8.82
C ILE A 28 -2.97 4.80 -9.49
N GLY A 29 -2.52 4.65 -10.74
CA GLY A 29 -2.76 3.46 -11.55
C GLY A 29 -2.15 2.16 -11.01
N ASN A 30 -1.13 2.24 -10.16
CA ASN A 30 -0.47 1.09 -9.54
C ASN A 30 -0.71 0.98 -8.02
N LEU A 31 -1.76 1.62 -7.48
CA LEU A 31 -2.13 1.46 -6.08
C LEU A 31 -2.55 0.03 -5.78
N LYS A 32 -1.92 -0.56 -4.78
CA LYS A 32 -2.12 -1.94 -4.36
C LYS A 32 -2.52 -2.00 -2.90
N GLU A 33 -3.12 -3.13 -2.53
CA GLU A 33 -3.37 -3.48 -1.14
C GLU A 33 -2.57 -4.71 -0.74
N LEU A 34 -1.96 -4.67 0.43
CA LEU A 34 -1.42 -5.83 1.10
C LEU A 34 -2.47 -6.38 2.07
N ARG A 35 -2.66 -7.69 2.03
CA ARG A 35 -3.62 -8.44 2.82
C ARG A 35 -2.90 -9.48 3.69
N PRO A 36 -2.27 -9.06 4.80
CA PRO A 36 -1.81 -10.01 5.79
C PRO A 36 -2.95 -10.96 6.17
N ARG A 37 -2.67 -12.26 6.20
CA ARG A 37 -3.61 -13.22 6.77
C ARG A 37 -3.84 -12.83 8.21
N SER A 38 -5.08 -12.56 8.53
CA SER A 38 -5.50 -12.12 9.84
C SER A 38 -6.68 -13.01 10.27
N GLY A 39 -6.76 -13.29 11.57
CA GLY A 39 -7.79 -14.14 12.15
C GLY A 39 -9.20 -13.55 11.99
N ARG A 40 -10.20 -14.21 12.58
CA ARG A 40 -11.62 -13.83 12.43
C ARG A 40 -11.93 -12.38 12.85
N ASP A 41 -11.12 -11.82 13.77
CA ASP A 41 -11.42 -10.55 14.47
C ASP A 41 -10.50 -9.38 14.07
N ILE A 42 -9.47 -9.63 13.26
CA ILE A 42 -8.53 -8.61 12.82
C ILE A 42 -8.47 -8.70 11.31
N ALA A 43 -8.52 -7.55 10.64
CA ALA A 43 -8.22 -7.50 9.23
C ALA A 43 -7.44 -6.24 8.92
N VAL A 44 -6.12 -6.40 8.89
CA VAL A 44 -5.22 -5.33 8.50
C VAL A 44 -5.20 -5.27 6.98
N ARG A 45 -5.30 -4.06 6.45
CA ARG A 45 -5.00 -3.74 5.05
C ARG A 45 -3.98 -2.62 5.03
N VAL A 46 -3.03 -2.73 4.12
CA VAL A 46 -2.06 -1.68 3.88
C VAL A 46 -2.16 -1.28 2.42
N LEU A 47 -2.47 -0.01 2.16
CA LEU A 47 -2.36 0.57 0.83
C LEU A 47 -0.90 0.90 0.57
N PHE A 48 -0.39 0.48 -0.56
CA PHE A 48 0.99 0.69 -0.93
C PHE A 48 1.15 0.81 -2.45
N VAL A 49 2.30 1.33 -2.85
CA VAL A 49 2.73 1.43 -4.26
C VAL A 49 4.16 0.93 -4.39
N PHE A 50 4.53 0.55 -5.60
CA PHE A 50 5.93 0.58 -6.00
C PHE A 50 6.18 1.91 -6.68
N ASP A 51 7.08 2.72 -6.13
CA ASP A 51 7.42 4.01 -6.71
C ASP A 51 8.28 3.85 -7.99
N PRO A 52 8.59 4.95 -8.70
CA PRO A 52 9.41 4.89 -9.92
C PRO A 52 10.81 4.30 -9.72
N TRP A 53 11.29 4.22 -8.48
CA TRP A 53 12.60 3.69 -8.11
C TRP A 53 12.52 2.28 -7.51
N SER A 54 11.40 1.59 -7.74
CA SER A 54 11.16 0.21 -7.30
C SER A 54 11.14 0.03 -5.78
N GLN A 55 10.86 1.08 -5.01
CA GLN A 55 10.68 0.98 -3.57
C GLN A 55 9.21 0.71 -3.25
N ALA A 56 8.97 -0.22 -2.33
CA ALA A 56 7.64 -0.42 -1.77
C ALA A 56 7.36 0.69 -0.74
N VAL A 57 6.41 1.58 -1.06
CA VAL A 57 6.00 2.69 -0.20
C VAL A 57 4.68 2.35 0.46
N LEU A 58 4.70 2.15 1.78
CA LEU A 58 3.50 1.89 2.57
C LEU A 58 2.83 3.24 2.90
N LEU A 59 1.60 3.44 2.42
CA LEU A 59 0.93 4.75 2.46
C LEU A 59 -0.05 4.84 3.63
N VAL A 60 -0.97 3.87 3.73
CA VAL A 60 -2.05 3.88 4.74
C VAL A 60 -2.25 2.46 5.27
N ALA A 61 -2.27 2.30 6.59
CA ALA A 61 -2.63 1.04 7.24
C ALA A 61 -3.93 1.18 8.03
N GLY A 62 -4.86 0.24 7.86
CA GLY A 62 -6.12 0.21 8.60
C GLY A 62 -6.40 -1.17 9.17
N ASN A 63 -6.82 -1.25 10.42
CA ASN A 63 -7.39 -2.45 11.02
C ASN A 63 -8.91 -2.36 10.96
N LYS A 64 -9.57 -3.15 10.11
CA LYS A 64 -11.02 -3.05 9.93
C LYS A 64 -11.69 -4.40 9.77
N ALA A 65 -12.13 -4.97 10.89
CA ALA A 65 -13.18 -5.96 10.85
C ALA A 65 -14.51 -5.29 10.42
N GLY A 66 -15.04 -5.65 9.26
CA GLY A 66 -16.46 -5.45 8.91
C GLY A 66 -16.89 -4.17 8.15
N ALA A 67 -16.01 -3.21 7.85
CA ALA A 67 -16.40 -1.94 7.20
C ALA A 67 -15.47 -1.51 6.04
N TRP A 68 -15.30 -2.39 5.06
CA TRP A 68 -14.31 -2.22 3.98
C TRP A 68 -14.63 -1.10 2.99
N THR A 69 -15.85 -1.04 2.46
CA THR A 69 -16.22 -0.04 1.44
C THR A 69 -15.99 1.39 1.94
N ARG A 70 -16.51 1.70 3.14
CA ARG A 70 -16.32 3.00 3.79
C ARG A 70 -14.86 3.30 4.11
N TRP A 71 -14.01 2.28 4.26
CA TRP A 71 -12.59 2.53 4.45
C TRP A 71 -11.92 3.01 3.19
N TYR A 72 -12.15 2.37 2.04
CA TYR A 72 -11.52 2.81 0.79
C TYR A 72 -11.92 4.23 0.42
N GLU A 73 -13.16 4.64 0.69
CA GLU A 73 -13.63 6.03 0.49
C GLU A 73 -12.77 7.06 1.22
N VAL A 74 -12.14 6.69 2.35
CA VAL A 74 -11.28 7.57 3.14
C VAL A 74 -9.79 7.30 2.86
N ALA A 75 -9.40 6.02 2.86
CA ALA A 75 -8.02 5.60 2.78
C ALA A 75 -7.41 5.81 1.39
N VAL A 76 -8.21 5.74 0.31
CA VAL A 76 -7.69 5.98 -1.05
C VAL A 76 -7.29 7.46 -1.22
N PRO A 77 -8.13 8.46 -0.91
CA PRO A 77 -7.70 9.86 -0.95
C PRO A 77 -6.51 10.16 -0.02
N GLU A 78 -6.45 9.55 1.17
CA GLU A 78 -5.31 9.69 2.08
C GLU A 78 -4.01 9.11 1.48
N ALA A 79 -4.09 7.94 0.84
CA ALA A 79 -2.97 7.32 0.17
C ALA A 79 -2.48 8.13 -1.03
N GLU A 80 -3.40 8.73 -1.79
CA GLU A 80 -3.07 9.61 -2.91
C GLU A 80 -2.27 10.82 -2.47
N LYS A 81 -2.75 11.51 -1.43
CA LYS A 81 -2.04 12.66 -0.84
C LYS A 81 -0.69 12.26 -0.25
N ALA A 82 -0.62 11.12 0.44
CA ALA A 82 0.62 10.62 1.02
C ALA A 82 1.65 10.31 -0.06
N TYR A 83 1.23 9.74 -1.19
CA TYR A 83 2.13 9.40 -2.28
C TYR A 83 2.67 10.62 -3.03
N GLU A 84 1.84 11.64 -3.25
CA GLU A 84 2.29 12.93 -3.80
C GLU A 84 3.39 13.56 -2.93
N GLY A 85 3.21 13.55 -1.62
CA GLY A 85 4.22 14.01 -0.66
C GLY A 85 5.50 13.18 -0.70
N TRP A 86 5.38 11.85 -0.81
CA TRP A 86 6.54 10.96 -0.95
C TRP A 86 7.34 11.26 -2.22
N LEU A 87 6.68 11.36 -3.38
CA LEU A 87 7.35 11.63 -4.65
C LEU A 87 8.12 12.94 -4.60
N THR A 88 7.50 14.01 -4.10
CA THR A 88 8.15 15.32 -3.98
C THR A 88 9.43 15.23 -3.14
N ALA A 89 9.34 14.63 -1.95
CA ALA A 89 10.48 14.51 -1.05
C ALA A 89 11.59 13.60 -1.61
N GLU A 90 11.22 12.51 -2.28
CA GLU A 90 12.17 11.55 -2.83
C GLU A 90 12.87 12.09 -4.09
N GLU A 91 12.20 12.89 -4.91
CA GLU A 91 12.81 13.63 -6.02
C GLU A 91 13.85 14.63 -5.52
N GLU A 92 13.51 15.45 -4.53
CA GLU A 92 14.44 16.40 -3.91
C GLU A 92 15.67 15.70 -3.33
N ARG A 93 15.45 14.61 -2.57
CA ARG A 93 16.54 13.81 -1.97
C ARG A 93 17.50 13.25 -3.03
N ARG A 94 16.99 12.89 -4.21
CA ARG A 94 17.79 12.34 -5.32
C ARG A 94 18.48 13.41 -6.16
N GLN A 95 17.91 14.60 -6.28
CA GLN A 95 18.55 15.74 -6.96
C GLN A 95 19.69 16.35 -6.13
N GLY A 96 19.62 16.24 -4.81
CA GLY A 96 20.67 16.68 -3.89
C GLY A 96 21.77 15.64 -3.60
N ALA A 97 21.72 14.45 -4.21
CA ALA A 97 22.63 13.32 -3.97
C ALA A 97 23.68 13.13 -5.06
#